data_AF-A0A0R3UPD6-F1
#
_entry.id   AF-A0A0R3UPD6-F1
#
_cell.length_a   1.000
_cell.length_b   1.000
_cell.length_c   1.000
_cell.angle_alpha   90.00
_cell.angle_beta   90.00
_cell.angle_gamma   90.00
#
_symmetry.space_group_name_H-M   'P 1'
#
loop_
_entity.id
_entity.type
_entity.pdbx_description
1 polymer ?
#
loop_
_entity_poly.entity_id
_entity_poly.type
_entity_poly.pdbx_seq_one_letter_code
_entity_poly.pdbx_strand_id
1 'polypeptide(L)'
;MIKLIYLLLLLPLASSLNVQAKVPSTEERKAIIECHTKLRENVQPPATNMRLMVCSSLLLLSSCTAVCLICFTSNSTDMVWATSTEVGCIEATCNTKKGLGKSTHLLLCMYKPSDLNYDDNPYEPGPSCSKCPDGYGCHRNQCSSDPILGQSTTSISTILSPIFILQSAIFLTSCLI
;
A
#
# COMPACT_ATOMS: atom_id res chain seq x y z
N MET A 1 15.15 -11.05 -35.80
CA MET A 1 14.51 -12.33 -35.43
C MET A 1 15.02 -12.92 -34.11
N ILE A 2 16.32 -12.87 -33.80
CA ILE A 2 16.88 -13.44 -32.55
C ILE A 2 16.35 -12.77 -31.26
N LYS A 3 16.17 -11.45 -31.24
CA LYS A 3 15.54 -10.72 -30.11
C LYS A 3 14.09 -11.15 -29.84
N LEU A 4 13.34 -11.53 -30.87
CA LEU A 4 11.94 -11.93 -30.77
C LEU A 4 11.83 -13.36 -30.19
N ILE A 5 12.79 -14.23 -30.52
CA ILE A 5 12.90 -15.58 -29.96
C ILE A 5 13.25 -15.53 -28.47
N TYR A 6 14.15 -14.63 -28.05
CA TYR A 6 14.46 -14.41 -26.64
C TYR A 6 13.24 -13.91 -25.84
N LEU A 7 12.46 -12.99 -26.42
CA LEU A 7 11.23 -12.47 -25.80
C LEU A 7 10.16 -13.56 -25.66
N LEU A 8 10.06 -14.47 -26.63
CA LEU A 8 9.13 -15.61 -26.61
C LEU A 8 9.58 -16.74 -25.67
N LEU A 9 10.87 -16.90 -25.43
CA LEU A 9 11.44 -17.89 -24.50
C LEU A 9 11.40 -17.45 -23.02
N LEU A 10 11.21 -16.15 -22.74
CA LEU A 10 11.03 -15.62 -21.39
C LEU A 10 9.56 -15.67 -20.92
N LEU A 11 8.59 -15.79 -21.83
CA LEU A 11 7.16 -15.89 -21.53
C LEU A 11 6.70 -17.19 -20.82
N PRO A 12 7.34 -18.38 -20.92
CA PRO A 12 6.79 -19.59 -20.30
C PRO A 12 7.08 -19.74 -18.80
N LEU A 13 8.01 -18.97 -18.22
CA LEU A 13 8.35 -19.11 -16.79
C LEU A 13 7.34 -18.46 -15.84
N ALA A 14 6.43 -17.62 -16.34
CA ALA A 14 5.39 -16.95 -15.54
C ALA A 14 4.11 -17.78 -15.36
N SER A 15 4.07 -19.04 -15.83
CA SER A 15 2.82 -19.82 -15.96
C SER A 15 2.45 -20.72 -14.77
N SER A 16 3.11 -20.59 -13.61
CA SER A 16 2.93 -21.53 -12.49
C SER A 16 2.25 -20.99 -11.23
N LEU A 17 1.88 -19.69 -11.18
CA LEU A 17 1.20 -19.10 -10.02
C LEU A 17 -0.12 -18.46 -10.45
N ASN A 18 -1.25 -19.04 -10.03
CA ASN A 18 -2.54 -18.36 -10.19
C ASN A 18 -2.67 -17.39 -9.00
N VAL A 19 -2.55 -16.09 -9.26
CA VAL A 19 -2.69 -15.07 -8.23
C VAL A 19 -4.01 -14.35 -8.42
N GLN A 20 -4.88 -14.40 -7.42
CA GLN A 20 -6.13 -13.67 -7.41
C GLN A 20 -6.00 -12.47 -6.46
N ALA A 21 -6.20 -11.26 -6.97
CA ALA A 21 -6.14 -10.05 -6.16
C ALA A 21 -7.54 -9.47 -5.91
N LYS A 22 -7.80 -9.02 -4.69
CA LYS A 22 -9.05 -8.42 -4.26
C LYS A 22 -8.77 -7.16 -3.45
N VAL A 23 -9.48 -6.08 -3.78
CA VAL A 23 -9.45 -4.86 -2.97
C VAL A 23 -10.20 -5.11 -1.65
N PRO A 24 -9.60 -4.82 -0.49
CA PRO A 24 -10.27 -4.97 0.80
C PRO A 24 -11.55 -4.14 0.88
N SER A 25 -12.54 -4.64 1.61
CA SER A 25 -13.78 -3.95 1.95
C SER A 25 -13.52 -2.72 2.83
N THR A 26 -14.54 -1.88 3.02
CA THR A 26 -14.41 -0.67 3.86
C THR A 26 -14.05 -1.03 5.31
N GLU A 27 -14.59 -2.13 5.82
CA GLU A 27 -14.39 -2.63 7.18
C GLU A 27 -12.97 -3.18 7.35
N GLU A 28 -12.48 -3.92 6.36
CA GLU A 28 -11.09 -4.37 6.33
C GLU A 28 -10.13 -3.18 6.22
N ARG A 29 -10.43 -2.17 5.39
CA ARG A 29 -9.63 -0.95 5.31
C ARG A 29 -9.59 -0.19 6.63
N LYS A 30 -10.72 -0.07 7.34
CA LYS A 30 -10.78 0.51 8.68
C LYS A 30 -9.90 -0.27 9.66
N ALA A 31 -9.96 -1.60 9.62
CA ALA A 31 -9.12 -2.45 10.47
C ALA A 31 -7.62 -2.28 10.16
N ILE A 32 -7.25 -2.17 8.89
CA ILE A 32 -5.86 -1.90 8.45
C ILE A 32 -5.38 -0.56 9.02
N ILE A 33 -6.16 0.51 8.83
CA ILE A 33 -5.79 1.85 9.34
C ILE A 33 -5.69 1.85 10.87
N GLU A 34 -6.62 1.21 11.58
CA GLU A 34 -6.55 1.12 13.04
C GLU A 34 -5.33 0.32 13.51
N CYS A 35 -4.97 -0.76 12.81
CA CYS A 35 -3.78 -1.54 13.09
C CYS A 35 -2.51 -0.68 12.92
N HIS A 36 -2.39 0.03 11.79
CA HIS A 36 -1.30 0.99 11.56
C HIS A 36 -1.25 2.07 12.65
N THR A 37 -2.41 2.63 13.00
CA THR A 37 -2.50 3.68 14.01
C THR A 37 -1.99 3.18 15.37
N LYS A 38 -2.43 2.00 15.81
CA LYS A 38 -1.96 1.39 17.06
C LYS A 38 -0.47 1.06 17.02
N LEU A 39 0.03 0.52 15.92
CA LEU A 39 1.44 0.20 15.77
C LEU A 39 2.30 1.46 15.90
N ARG A 40 1.92 2.53 15.19
CA ARG A 40 2.62 3.83 15.16
C ARG A 40 2.50 4.61 16.47
N GLU A 41 1.39 4.46 17.19
CA GLU A 41 1.15 5.04 18.52
C GLU A 41 2.06 4.44 19.61
N ASN A 42 2.46 3.17 19.44
CA ASN A 42 3.18 2.38 20.44
C ASN A 42 4.62 1.99 20.02
N VAL A 43 5.21 2.68 19.03
CA VAL A 43 6.60 2.42 18.64
C VAL A 43 7.56 2.68 19.80
N GLN A 44 8.63 1.89 19.84
CA GLN A 44 9.69 2.04 20.83
C GLN A 44 11.05 2.18 20.15
N PRO A 45 11.84 3.22 20.48
CA PRO A 45 11.49 4.35 21.36
C PRO A 45 10.31 5.21 20.83
N PRO A 46 9.68 6.07 21.66
CA PRO A 46 8.60 6.93 21.20
C PRO A 46 9.10 7.88 20.09
N ALA A 47 8.20 8.29 19.19
CA ALA A 47 8.55 9.06 18.00
C ALA A 47 8.11 10.53 18.11
N THR A 48 9.01 11.47 17.85
CA THR A 48 8.75 12.91 17.94
C THR A 48 7.88 13.46 16.80
N ASN A 49 7.94 12.81 15.63
CA ASN A 49 7.47 13.36 14.35
C ASN A 49 6.52 12.41 13.58
N MET A 50 5.99 11.38 14.23
CA MET A 50 5.16 10.35 13.61
C MET A 50 3.85 10.93 13.07
N ARG A 51 3.59 10.89 11.76
CA ARG A 51 2.34 11.41 11.19
C ARG A 51 1.22 10.37 11.23
N LEU A 52 -0.01 10.84 11.40
CA LEU A 52 -1.20 9.98 11.31
C LEU A 52 -1.41 9.53 9.87
N MET A 53 -1.77 8.26 9.69
CA MET A 53 -1.93 7.63 8.38
C MET A 53 -3.40 7.54 7.97
N VAL A 54 -3.69 7.79 6.69
CA VAL A 54 -5.02 7.68 6.07
C VAL A 54 -5.02 6.67 4.91
N CYS A 55 -6.20 6.17 4.56
CA CYS A 55 -6.33 5.26 3.41
C CYS A 55 -6.42 6.04 2.09
N SER A 56 -5.62 5.65 1.11
CA SER A 56 -5.61 6.27 -0.23
C SER A 56 -6.14 5.30 -1.28
N SER A 57 -7.22 5.70 -1.94
CA SER A 57 -7.84 4.87 -2.99
C SER A 57 -6.95 4.73 -4.22
N LEU A 58 -6.10 5.73 -4.50
CA LEU A 58 -5.16 5.71 -5.63
C LEU A 58 -4.10 4.61 -5.49
N LEU A 59 -3.64 4.34 -4.26
CA LEU A 59 -2.65 3.29 -3.97
C LEU A 59 -3.22 1.88 -4.10
N LEU A 60 -4.54 1.70 -3.97
CA LEU A 60 -5.21 0.41 -4.19
C LEU A 60 -5.06 -0.05 -5.65
N LEU A 61 -5.19 0.87 -6.62
CA LEU A 61 -5.05 0.55 -8.05
C LEU A 61 -3.60 0.25 -8.44
N SER A 62 -2.63 0.98 -7.87
CA SER A 62 -1.20 0.75 -8.13
C SER A 62 -0.69 -0.58 -7.54
N SER A 63 -1.36 -1.10 -6.51
CA SER A 63 -0.98 -2.36 -5.87
C SER A 63 -1.30 -3.58 -6.75
N CYS A 64 -2.39 -3.55 -7.55
CA CYS A 64 -2.74 -4.68 -8.45
C CYS A 64 -1.64 -4.98 -9.48
N THR A 65 -0.94 -3.96 -10.00
CA THR A 65 0.20 -4.19 -10.94
C THR A 65 1.43 -4.81 -10.27
N ALA A 66 1.58 -4.63 -8.95
CA ALA A 66 2.72 -5.15 -8.18
C ALA A 66 2.52 -6.59 -7.71
N VAL A 67 1.27 -7.05 -7.58
CA VAL A 67 0.91 -8.41 -7.14
C VAL A 67 1.48 -9.50 -8.06
N CYS A 68 1.64 -9.23 -9.37
CA CYS A 68 2.22 -10.18 -10.31
C CYS A 68 3.75 -10.30 -10.21
N LEU A 69 4.44 -9.35 -9.56
CA LEU A 69 5.90 -9.32 -9.44
C LEU A 69 6.38 -9.63 -8.02
N ILE A 70 5.55 -9.35 -7.00
CA ILE A 70 5.96 -9.32 -5.59
C ILE A 70 5.14 -10.33 -4.77
N CYS A 71 5.44 -11.61 -4.91
CA CYS A 71 5.01 -12.61 -3.93
C CYS A 71 5.98 -12.78 -2.76
N PHE A 72 7.05 -11.96 -2.66
CA PHE A 72 8.19 -12.30 -1.79
C PHE A 72 8.79 -11.18 -0.93
N THR A 73 8.34 -9.93 -0.98
CA THR A 73 8.99 -8.86 -0.19
C THR A 73 8.00 -7.83 0.34
N SER A 74 7.41 -8.08 1.52
CA SER A 74 6.81 -7.04 2.35
C SER A 74 7.77 -6.72 3.50
N ASN A 75 8.26 -5.50 3.60
CA ASN A 75 9.11 -5.08 4.71
C ASN A 75 8.24 -4.56 5.87
N SER A 76 8.51 -5.02 7.10
CA SER A 76 7.80 -4.57 8.29
C SER A 76 8.13 -3.11 8.68
N THR A 77 9.27 -2.59 8.23
CA THR A 77 9.75 -1.24 8.55
C THR A 77 8.91 -0.15 7.88
N ASP A 78 8.33 -0.42 6.70
CA ASP A 78 7.54 0.55 5.95
C ASP A 78 6.29 1.00 6.73
N MET A 79 5.78 0.12 7.60
CA MET A 79 4.57 0.38 8.41
C MET A 79 4.76 1.52 9.42
N VAL A 80 6.00 1.77 9.86
CA VAL A 80 6.33 2.71 10.95
C VAL A 80 7.06 3.96 10.47
N TRP A 81 7.04 4.25 9.17
CA TRP A 81 7.72 5.42 8.63
C TRP A 81 6.97 6.72 8.96
N ALA A 82 7.61 7.66 9.66
CA ALA A 82 6.98 8.87 10.20
C ALA A 82 6.43 9.81 9.12
N THR A 83 7.09 9.89 7.96
CA THR A 83 6.67 10.78 6.87
C THR A 83 5.51 10.21 6.05
N SER A 84 5.32 8.88 6.06
CA SER A 84 4.21 8.22 5.36
C SER A 84 2.87 8.61 5.96
N THR A 85 2.01 9.20 5.15
CA THR A 85 0.68 9.69 5.53
C THR A 85 -0.45 8.94 4.84
N GLU A 86 -0.17 8.20 3.78
CA GLU A 86 -1.16 7.47 3.00
C GLU A 86 -0.78 5.99 2.87
N VAL A 87 -1.78 5.10 2.92
CA VAL A 87 -1.62 3.67 2.63
C VAL A 87 -2.75 3.14 1.75
N GLY A 88 -2.44 2.23 0.82
CA GLY A 88 -3.43 1.43 0.11
C GLY A 88 -2.98 -0.01 0.04
N CYS A 89 -3.88 -0.95 0.36
CA CYS A 89 -3.57 -2.38 0.38
C CYS A 89 -4.47 -3.21 -0.53
N ILE A 90 -3.96 -4.35 -1.00
CA ILE A 90 -4.70 -5.36 -1.75
C ILE A 90 -4.47 -6.74 -1.13
N GLU A 91 -5.54 -7.54 -1.04
CA GLU A 91 -5.43 -8.94 -0.64
C GLU A 91 -5.13 -9.77 -1.88
N ALA A 92 -4.08 -10.58 -1.84
CA ALA A 92 -3.71 -11.49 -2.92
C ALA A 92 -3.71 -12.93 -2.42
N THR A 93 -4.39 -13.82 -3.15
CA THR A 93 -4.37 -15.26 -2.91
C THR A 93 -3.45 -15.91 -3.93
N CYS A 94 -2.37 -16.53 -3.46
CA CYS A 94 -1.39 -17.21 -4.30
C CYS A 94 -1.61 -18.71 -4.27
N ASN A 95 -2.05 -19.28 -5.40
CA ASN A 95 -2.23 -20.71 -5.54
C ASN A 95 -1.01 -21.31 -6.25
N THR A 96 -0.20 -22.08 -5.51
CA THR A 96 0.87 -22.91 -6.09
C THR A 96 0.23 -24.08 -6.84
N LYS A 97 0.60 -24.33 -8.10
CA LYS A 97 0.06 -25.47 -8.88
C LYS A 97 0.31 -26.83 -8.19
N LYS A 98 -0.62 -27.76 -8.46
CA LYS A 98 -0.87 -29.08 -7.83
C LYS A 98 0.37 -29.77 -7.24
N GLY A 99 0.41 -29.90 -5.91
CA GLY A 99 1.13 -30.98 -5.23
C GLY A 99 2.05 -30.61 -4.06
N LEU A 100 2.34 -29.32 -3.79
CA LEU A 100 3.38 -28.99 -2.80
C LEU A 100 3.11 -27.79 -1.87
N GLY A 101 1.93 -27.15 -1.87
CA GLY A 101 1.70 -26.02 -0.96
C GLY A 101 0.23 -25.65 -0.74
N LYS A 102 -0.05 -25.10 0.46
CA LYS A 102 -1.35 -24.50 0.81
C LYS A 102 -1.50 -23.15 0.07
N SER A 103 -2.74 -22.75 -0.21
CA SER A 103 -3.06 -21.39 -0.65
C SER A 103 -2.55 -20.39 0.39
N THR A 104 -1.80 -19.38 -0.05
CA THR A 104 -1.27 -18.32 0.82
C THR A 104 -2.03 -17.02 0.56
N HIS A 105 -2.65 -16.48 1.61
CA HIS A 105 -3.23 -15.14 1.60
C HIS A 105 -2.14 -14.13 1.96
N LEU A 106 -1.96 -13.12 1.12
CA LEU A 106 -1.00 -12.04 1.28
C LEU A 106 -1.76 -10.72 1.33
N LEU A 107 -1.35 -9.81 2.21
CA LEU A 107 -1.78 -8.43 2.19
C LEU A 107 -0.60 -7.57 1.71
N LEU A 108 -0.73 -7.00 0.51
CA LEU A 108 0.28 -6.10 -0.04
C LEU A 108 -0.17 -4.67 0.18
N CYS A 109 0.66 -3.86 0.85
CA CYS A 109 0.39 -2.46 1.12
C CYS A 109 1.45 -1.56 0.47
N MET A 110 1.00 -0.47 -0.13
CA MET A 110 1.84 0.61 -0.62
C MET A 110 1.63 1.86 0.24
N TYR A 111 2.70 2.62 0.45
CA TYR A 111 2.69 3.82 1.30
C TYR A 111 3.12 5.06 0.52
N LYS A 112 2.59 6.23 0.89
CA LYS A 112 3.00 7.53 0.36
C LYS A 112 3.27 8.55 1.47
N PRO A 113 4.28 9.43 1.32
CA PRO A 113 5.37 9.34 0.34
C PRO A 113 6.15 8.03 0.47
N SER A 114 6.70 7.54 -0.64
CA SER A 114 7.46 6.26 -0.69
C SER A 114 8.96 6.50 -0.59
N ASP A 115 9.35 7.68 -0.12
CA ASP A 115 10.72 8.22 -0.08
C ASP A 115 11.49 7.52 1.05
N LEU A 116 11.63 6.21 0.91
CA LEU A 116 12.30 5.32 1.85
C LEU A 116 13.77 5.28 1.48
N ASN A 117 14.58 6.03 2.22
CA ASN A 117 16.00 5.78 2.27
C ASN A 117 16.23 4.71 3.35
N TYR A 118 16.56 3.48 2.94
CA TYR A 118 16.65 2.33 3.85
C TYR A 118 17.77 2.46 4.90
N ASP A 119 18.71 3.38 4.69
CA ASP A 119 19.76 3.71 5.65
C ASP A 119 19.29 4.70 6.74
N ASP A 120 18.14 5.34 6.55
CA ASP A 120 17.58 6.29 7.51
C ASP A 120 16.70 5.60 8.56
N ASN A 121 16.62 6.20 9.75
CA ASN A 121 15.68 5.75 10.77
C ASN A 121 14.23 6.04 10.32
N PRO A 122 13.29 5.13 10.57
CA PRO A 122 11.90 5.28 10.15
C PRO A 122 11.21 6.49 10.80
N TYR A 123 11.71 6.95 11.95
CA TYR A 123 11.21 8.10 12.67
C TYR A 123 12.31 8.69 13.56
N GLU A 124 12.09 9.90 14.06
CA GLU A 124 13.01 10.52 15.01
C GLU A 124 12.61 10.17 16.46
N PRO A 125 13.49 9.53 17.26
CA PRO A 125 13.17 9.11 18.61
C PRO A 125 13.09 10.30 19.59
N GLY A 126 12.16 10.25 20.53
CA GLY A 126 11.96 11.27 21.57
C GLY A 126 10.49 11.43 21.99
N PRO A 127 10.16 12.43 22.83
CA PRO A 127 8.80 12.60 23.33
C PRO A 127 7.78 12.72 22.19
N SER A 128 6.69 11.96 22.28
CA SER A 128 5.67 11.91 21.23
C SER A 128 5.17 13.29 20.84
N CYS A 129 5.02 13.54 19.54
CA CYS A 129 4.54 14.80 18.97
C CYS A 129 5.39 16.05 19.27
N SER A 130 6.57 15.93 19.89
CA SER A 130 7.42 17.10 20.20
C SER A 130 7.99 17.81 18.98
N LYS A 131 7.93 17.17 17.80
CA LYS A 131 8.38 17.72 16.51
C LYS A 131 7.32 17.56 15.42
N CYS A 132 6.05 17.74 15.76
CA CYS A 132 5.01 17.85 14.74
C CYS A 132 5.17 19.13 13.90
N PRO A 133 4.79 19.11 12.61
CA PRO A 133 4.82 20.30 11.77
C PRO A 133 3.86 21.39 12.29
N ASP A 134 4.11 22.64 11.92
CA ASP A 134 3.24 23.76 12.30
C ASP A 134 1.80 23.53 11.82
N GLY A 135 0.84 23.83 12.70
CA GLY A 135 -0.59 23.62 12.45
C GLY A 135 -1.11 22.19 12.67
N TYR A 136 -0.24 21.24 13.03
CA TYR A 136 -0.65 19.88 13.39
C TYR A 136 -0.89 19.76 14.90
N GLY A 137 -1.96 19.06 15.27
CA GLY A 137 -2.20 18.61 16.64
C GLY A 137 -1.59 17.22 16.89
N CYS A 138 -1.57 16.83 18.17
CA CYS A 138 -1.20 15.48 18.58
C CYS A 138 -2.47 14.65 18.84
N HIS A 139 -2.64 13.57 18.10
CA HIS A 139 -3.71 12.61 18.28
C HIS A 139 -3.13 11.21 18.32
N ARG A 140 -3.33 10.49 19.44
CA ARG A 140 -2.81 9.12 19.63
C ARG A 140 -1.31 9.00 19.33
N ASN A 141 -0.53 9.90 19.96
CA ASN A 141 0.92 10.03 19.80
C ASN A 141 1.39 10.29 18.35
N GLN A 142 0.51 10.82 17.49
CA GLN A 142 0.79 11.08 16.08
C GLN A 142 0.35 12.49 15.68
N CYS A 143 1.07 13.09 14.74
CA CYS A 143 0.78 14.41 14.18
C CYS A 143 -0.40 14.33 13.21
N SER A 144 -1.45 15.09 13.47
CA SER A 144 -2.65 15.18 12.62
C SER A 144 -3.00 16.63 12.32
N SER A 145 -3.34 16.93 11.06
CA SER A 145 -3.72 18.27 10.63
C SER A 145 -5.18 18.63 10.92
N ASP A 146 -6.01 17.69 11.37
CA ASP A 146 -7.46 17.91 11.50
C ASP A 146 -8.02 17.63 12.90
N PRO A 147 -8.98 18.45 13.38
CA PRO A 147 -9.85 18.11 14.49
C PRO A 147 -10.90 17.09 14.02
N ILE A 148 -10.53 15.80 14.02
CA ILE A 148 -11.39 14.59 14.01
C ILE A 148 -12.66 14.65 13.11
N LEU A 149 -12.69 13.83 12.04
CA LEU A 149 -13.89 13.44 11.24
C LEU A 149 -14.48 14.51 10.30
N GLY A 150 -13.72 14.91 9.27
CA GLY A 150 -14.26 15.57 8.07
C GLY A 150 -14.42 14.59 6.91
N GLN A 151 -15.66 14.25 6.59
CA GLN A 151 -16.18 13.71 5.33
C GLN A 151 -15.17 13.40 4.21
N SER A 152 -15.37 12.22 3.62
CA SER A 152 -15.04 11.94 2.23
C SER A 152 -15.49 13.11 1.33
N THR A 153 -14.60 14.04 1.03
CA THR A 153 -14.74 14.94 -0.12
C THR A 153 -14.06 14.25 -1.28
N THR A 154 -14.87 13.45 -1.99
CA THR A 154 -14.61 13.10 -3.37
C THR A 154 -14.66 14.40 -4.18
N SER A 155 -13.53 15.10 -4.29
CA SER A 155 -13.36 16.04 -5.41
C SER A 155 -13.07 15.19 -6.64
N ILE A 156 -14.13 14.64 -7.24
CA ILE A 156 -14.11 14.16 -8.61
C ILE A 156 -13.95 15.43 -9.46
N SER A 157 -12.71 15.80 -9.77
CA SER A 157 -12.47 16.69 -10.91
C SER A 157 -12.61 15.83 -12.16
N THR A 158 -13.82 15.83 -12.71
CA THR A 158 -14.20 15.10 -13.91
C THR A 158 -13.57 15.76 -15.13
N ILE A 159 -12.33 15.40 -15.45
CA ILE A 159 -11.88 15.40 -16.84
C ILE A 159 -11.12 14.08 -17.06
N LEU A 160 -11.87 12.97 -17.01
CA LEU A 160 -11.38 11.69 -17.50
C LEU A 160 -11.24 11.81 -19.02
N SER A 161 -10.01 12.00 -19.48
CA SER A 161 -9.66 11.76 -20.88
C SER A 161 -10.14 10.35 -21.26
N PRO A 162 -10.75 10.15 -22.44
CA PRO A 162 -11.23 8.83 -22.89
C PRO A 162 -10.12 7.76 -22.92
N ILE A 163 -8.85 8.19 -22.89
CA ILE A 163 -7.66 7.34 -22.80
C ILE A 163 -7.57 6.63 -21.42
N PHE A 164 -7.91 7.30 -20.32
CA PHE A 164 -7.83 6.71 -18.97
C PHE A 164 -8.86 5.61 -18.75
N ILE A 165 -10.06 5.74 -19.35
CA ILE A 165 -11.10 4.71 -19.28
C ILE A 165 -10.65 3.44 -20.01
N LEU A 166 -10.05 3.60 -21.20
CA LEU A 166 -9.56 2.46 -22.00
C LEU A 166 -8.39 1.74 -21.30
N GLN A 167 -7.48 2.48 -20.68
CA GLN A 167 -6.40 1.88 -19.89
C GLN A 167 -6.93 1.16 -18.66
N SER A 168 -7.89 1.75 -17.93
CA SER A 168 -8.50 1.10 -16.75
C SER A 168 -9.25 -0.20 -17.07
N ALA A 169 -9.90 -0.29 -18.23
CA ALA A 169 -10.58 -1.51 -18.68
C ALA A 169 -9.58 -2.65 -19.00
N ILE A 170 -8.43 -2.31 -19.59
CA ILE A 170 -7.34 -3.27 -19.85
C ILE A 170 -6.69 -3.73 -18.52
N PHE A 171 -6.56 -2.83 -17.53
CA PHE A 171 -6.06 -3.17 -16.19
C PHE A 171 -7.03 -4.03 -15.37
N LEU A 172 -8.34 -3.83 -15.52
CA LEU A 172 -9.36 -4.68 -14.89
C LEU A 172 -9.32 -6.11 -15.47
N THR A 173 -9.11 -6.26 -16.78
CA THR A 173 -9.02 -7.60 -17.39
C THR A 173 -7.76 -8.37 -16.99
N SER A 174 -6.69 -7.69 -16.56
CA SER A 174 -5.44 -8.33 -16.14
C SER A 174 -5.40 -8.69 -14.65
N CYS A 175 -6.32 -8.18 -13.82
CA CYS A 175 -6.52 -8.62 -12.42
C CYS A 175 -7.58 -9.76 -12.32
N LEU A 176 -8.30 -10.07 -13.42
CA LEU A 176 -9.39 -11.06 -13.49
C LEU A 176 -9.02 -12.34 -14.28
N ILE A 177 -7.77 -12.47 -14.76
CA ILE A 177 -7.24 -13.67 -15.43
C ILE A 177 -6.17 -14.31 -14.54
#